data_AF-A0A947EM64-F1
#
_entry.id   AF-A0A947EM64-F1
#
_cell.length_a   1.000
_cell.length_b   1.000
_cell.length_c   1.000
_cell.angle_alpha   90.00
_cell.angle_beta   90.00
_cell.angle_gamma   90.00
#
_symmetry.space_group_name_H-M   'P 1'
#
loop_
_entity.id
_entity.type
_entity.pdbx_description
1 polymer ?
#
loop_
_entity_poly.entity_id
_entity_poly.type
_entity_poly.pdbx_seq_one_letter_code
_entity_poly.pdbx_strand_id
1 'polypeptide(L)' 'MASLGFESFTKKIYIRTSTDKVYHCWATQEGICSWFLREASYKNAAGIVRAPRQEIEKGDSYTWQWHN' A
#
# COMPACT_ATOMS: atom_id res chain seq x y z
N MET A 1 16.41 -32.20 7.32
CA MET A 1 15.86 -31.23 8.29
C MET A 1 15.52 -29.98 7.52
N ALA A 2 14.25 -29.56 7.47
CA ALA A 2 13.88 -28.29 6.85
C ALA A 2 14.32 -27.13 7.76
N SER A 3 15.01 -26.13 7.21
CA SER A 3 15.33 -24.90 7.93
C SER A 3 14.05 -24.13 8.24
N LEU A 4 13.95 -23.55 9.44
CA LEU A 4 12.92 -22.54 9.74
C LEU A 4 13.27 -21.27 8.95
N GLY A 5 12.82 -21.18 7.70
CA GLY A 5 13.06 -20.04 6.83
C GLY A 5 12.18 -18.86 7.22
N PHE A 6 12.77 -17.69 7.46
CA PHE A 6 12.08 -16.40 7.62
C PHE A 6 11.62 -15.83 6.27
N GLU A 7 11.15 -16.70 5.37
CA GLU A 7 10.91 -16.36 3.96
C GLU A 7 9.52 -15.74 3.75
N SER A 8 8.55 -16.10 4.60
CA SER A 8 7.20 -15.54 4.52
C SER A 8 6.48 -15.60 5.86
N PHE A 9 5.59 -14.62 6.07
CA PHE A 9 4.71 -14.56 7.22
C PHE A 9 3.30 -14.25 6.74
N THR A 10 2.32 -15.03 7.21
CA THR A 10 0.90 -14.75 6.95
C THR A 10 0.23 -14.30 8.23
N LYS A 11 -0.41 -13.13 8.19
CA LYS A 11 -1.17 -12.60 9.33
C LYS A 11 -2.62 -12.38 8.91
N LYS A 12 -3.55 -13.04 9.61
CA LYS A 12 -4.99 -12.83 9.46
C LYS A 12 -5.50 -11.98 10.61
N ILE A 13 -6.15 -10.86 10.28
CA ILE A 13 -6.76 -9.94 11.24
C ILE A 13 -8.19 -9.62 10.84
N TYR A 14 -9.04 -9.35 11.84
CA TYR A 14 -10.39 -8.86 11.60
C TYR A 14 -10.38 -7.32 11.63
N ILE A 15 -10.94 -6.71 10.58
CA ILE A 15 -11.11 -5.26 10.48
C ILE A 15 -12.61 -5.00 10.32
N ARG A 16 -13.20 -4.26 11.25
CA ARG A 16 -14.65 -3.94 11.24
C ARG A 16 -14.95 -2.81 10.26
N THR A 17 -14.86 -3.10 8.97
CA THR A 17 -15.14 -2.15 7.88
C THR A 17 -15.45 -2.90 6.57
N SER A 18 -15.90 -2.18 5.53
CA SER A 18 -16.05 -2.76 4.19
C SER A 18 -14.70 -3.06 3.53
N THR A 19 -14.68 -4.05 2.65
CA THR A 19 -13.51 -4.39 1.83
C THR A 19 -13.00 -3.22 1.01
N ASP A 20 -13.91 -2.42 0.46
CA ASP A 20 -13.56 -1.28 -0.40
C ASP A 20 -12.79 -0.23 0.39
N LYS A 21 -13.20 0.03 1.63
CA LYS A 21 -12.47 0.95 2.51
C LYS A 21 -11.09 0.39 2.89
N VAL A 22 -10.98 -0.92 3.13
CA VAL A 22 -9.65 -1.54 3.34
C VAL A 22 -8.79 -1.33 2.10
N TYR A 23 -9.30 -1.67 0.92
CA TYR A 23 -8.57 -1.50 -0.33
C TYR A 23 -8.11 -0.05 -0.53
N HIS A 24 -8.99 0.93 -0.33
CA HIS A 24 -8.67 2.35 -0.41
C HIS A 24 -7.53 2.76 0.53
N CYS A 25 -7.51 2.23 1.76
CA CYS A 25 -6.43 2.46 2.73
C CYS A 25 -5.07 1.88 2.32
N TRP A 26 -5.03 0.97 1.35
CA TRP A 26 -3.79 0.40 0.79
C TRP A 26 -3.45 0.98 -0.58
N ALA A 27 -4.45 1.34 -1.38
CA ALA A 27 -4.33 1.66 -2.79
C ALA A 27 -4.26 3.17 -3.08
N THR A 28 -4.34 4.03 -2.06
CA THR A 28 -4.24 5.48 -2.21
C THR A 28 -3.14 6.06 -1.34
N GLN A 29 -2.60 7.21 -1.75
CA GLN A 29 -1.57 7.90 -0.95
C GLN A 29 -2.13 8.33 0.40
N GLU A 30 -3.30 8.98 0.42
CA GLU A 30 -3.96 9.41 1.65
C GLU A 30 -4.21 8.21 2.58
N GLY A 31 -4.69 7.11 2.01
CA GLY A 31 -4.95 5.87 2.72
C GLY A 31 -3.71 5.28 3.37
N ILE A 32 -2.68 4.97 2.57
CA ILE A 32 -1.50 4.23 3.06
C ILE A 32 -0.67 5.06 4.05
N CYS A 33 -0.63 6.38 3.87
CA CYS A 33 0.09 7.28 4.75
C CYS A 33 -0.63 7.54 6.07
N SER A 34 -1.92 7.21 6.18
CA SER A 34 -2.67 7.41 7.42
C SER A 34 -2.27 6.44 8.54
N TRP A 35 -1.64 5.31 8.21
CA TRP A 35 -1.39 4.24 9.19
C TRP A 35 -0.08 3.45 9.00
N PHE A 36 0.60 3.57 7.85
CA PHE A 36 1.74 2.69 7.54
C PHE A 36 2.99 3.45 7.08
N LEU A 37 2.88 4.22 6.01
CA LEU A 37 4.02 4.91 5.40
C LEU A 37 4.07 6.38 5.84
N ARG A 38 5.27 6.96 5.88
CA ARG A 38 5.44 8.39 6.14
C ARG A 38 5.02 9.22 4.92
N GLU A 39 5.49 8.82 3.75
CA GLU A 39 5.14 9.43 2.47
C GLU A 39 5.01 8.36 1.38
N ALA A 40 4.13 8.61 0.42
CA ALA A 40 3.97 7.80 -0.77
C ALA A 40 3.73 8.70 -1.99
N SER A 41 4.27 8.32 -3.13
CA SER A 41 3.97 8.93 -4.42
C SER A 41 3.74 7.82 -5.44
N TYR A 42 2.66 7.95 -6.20
CA TYR A 42 2.29 7.03 -7.25
C TYR A 42 2.27 7.77 -8.58
N LYS A 43 2.88 7.19 -9.60
CA LYS A 43 2.90 7.78 -10.95
C LYS A 43 2.36 6.78 -11.95
N ASN A 44 1.50 7.25 -12.85
CA ASN A 44 1.01 6.42 -13.95
C ASN A 44 2.11 6.14 -14.99
N ALA A 45 1.77 5.37 -16.03
CA ALA A 45 2.68 5.03 -17.11
C ALA A 45 3.24 6.25 -17.88
N ALA A 46 2.56 7.39 -17.82
CA ALA A 46 3.02 8.66 -18.40
C ALA A 46 3.88 9.50 -17.44
N GLY A 47 4.17 8.99 -16.23
CA GLY A 47 4.95 9.67 -15.19
C GLY A 47 4.16 10.72 -14.40
N ILE A 48 2.85 10.83 -14.59
CA ILE A 48 2.00 11.81 -13.91
C ILE A 48 1.64 11.28 -12.52
N VAL A 49 1.83 12.12 -11.51
CA VAL A 49 1.50 11.79 -10.11
C VAL A 49 -0.01 11.66 -9.94
N ARG A 50 -0.46 10.57 -9.32
CA ARG A 50 -1.86 10.35 -8.97
C ARG A 50 -2.30 11.26 -7.84
N ALA A 51 -3.57 11.66 -7.85
CA ALA A 51 -4.12 12.46 -6.76
C ALA A 51 -4.15 11.66 -5.44
N PRO A 52 -4.15 12.31 -4.27
CA PRO A 52 -4.01 11.61 -2.99
C PRO A 52 -5.06 10.53 -2.69
N ARG A 53 -6.29 10.72 -3.20
CA ARG A 53 -7.43 9.79 -3.06
C ARG A 53 -7.66 8.91 -4.27
N GLN A 54 -6.86 9.06 -5.31
CA GLN A 54 -6.96 8.24 -6.50
C GLN A 54 -6.28 6.91 -6.25
N GLU A 55 -6.99 5.83 -6.60
CA GLU A 55 -6.46 4.49 -6.48
C GLU A 55 -5.35 4.24 -7.52
N ILE A 56 -4.36 3.47 -7.10
CA ILE A 56 -3.34 2.94 -7.99
C ILE A 56 -3.96 1.95 -8.97
N GLU A 57 -3.38 1.88 -10.16
CA GLU A 57 -3.77 0.95 -11.20
C GLU A 57 -2.57 0.13 -11.66
N LYS A 58 -2.87 -0.92 -12.43
CA LYS A 58 -1.86 -1.75 -13.05
C LYS A 58 -0.95 -0.91 -13.95
N GLY A 59 0.36 -1.01 -13.72
CA GLY A 59 1.38 -0.30 -14.50
C GLY A 59 1.87 0.99 -13.85
N ASP A 60 1.29 1.39 -12.71
CA ASP A 60 1.85 2.49 -11.93
C ASP A 60 3.20 2.14 -11.31
N SER A 61 4.01 3.18 -11.13
CA SER A 61 5.24 3.13 -10.33
C SER A 61 5.01 3.78 -8.96
N TYR A 62 5.76 3.30 -7.96
CA TYR A 62 5.64 3.75 -6.57
C TYR A 62 6.98 4.23 -6.02
N THR A 63 6.92 5.27 -5.19
CA THR A 63 8.03 5.72 -4.34
C THR A 63 7.49 5.88 -2.94
N TRP A 64 8.07 5.15 -1.98
CA TRP A 64 7.63 5.11 -0.59
C TRP A 64 8.74 5.58 0.34
N GLN A 65 8.34 6.28 1.39
CA GLN A 65 9.20 6.59 2.52
C GLN A 65 8.59 6.01 3.79
N TRP A 66 9.41 5.26 4.51
CA TRP A 66 9.08 4.69 5.81
C TRP A 66 9.32 5.75 6.91
N HIS A 67 8.86 5.47 8.12
CA HIS A 67 9.07 6.36 9.28
C HIS A 67 10.47 6.26 9.91
N ASN A 68 11.32 5.37 9.41
CA ASN A 68 12.65 5.07 9.96
C ASN A 68 13.69 6.14 9.67
#